data_AF-A0A7X7JTI5-F1
#
_entry.id   AF-A0A7X7JTI5-F1
#
_cell.length_a   1.000
_cell.length_b   1.000
_cell.length_c   1.000
_cell.angle_alpha   90.00
_cell.angle_beta   90.00
_cell.angle_gamma   90.00
#
_symmetry.space_group_name_H-M   'P 1'
#
loop_
_entity.id
_entity.type
_entity.pdbx_description
1 polymer ?
#
loop_
_entity_poly.entity_id
_entity_poly.type
_entity_poly.pdbx_seq_one_letter_code
_entity_poly.pdbx_strand_id
1 'polypeptide(L)'
;MELDVTKSAGGTAVLVKLGGDVVARADAPVRVETTDGSVVTRPYDDVTREGDAVVGRATVTMPDGTVVEIADRWAPTDERAVTVARSFAVRAGGTSAGVRWDLLVSSAAEVPAAEWQLFVPGNLYNRNDTDGDGREDYLGGP
;
A
#
# COMPACT_ATOMS: atom_id res chain seq x y z
N MET A 1 17.10 -7.70 1.65
CA MET A 1 16.52 -6.73 2.61
C MET A 1 16.04 -7.44 3.86
N GLU A 2 15.97 -6.73 4.97
CA GLU A 2 15.43 -7.24 6.24
C GLU A 2 14.12 -6.51 6.56
N LEU A 3 13.16 -7.23 7.13
CA LEU A 3 11.92 -6.68 7.65
C LEU A 3 11.98 -6.67 9.17
N ASP A 4 11.65 -5.53 9.76
CA ASP A 4 11.53 -5.37 11.21
C ASP A 4 10.14 -4.85 11.58
N VAL A 5 9.71 -5.13 12.80
CA VAL A 5 8.38 -4.79 13.31
C VAL A 5 8.55 -3.92 14.53
N THR A 6 7.96 -2.72 14.48
CA THR A 6 8.02 -1.78 15.59
C THR A 6 6.62 -1.30 15.97
N LYS A 7 6.47 -0.77 17.18
CA LYS A 7 5.24 -0.10 17.57
C LYS A 7 5.20 1.30 16.96
N SER A 8 4.07 1.68 16.38
CA SER A 8 3.77 3.06 15.98
C SER A 8 2.67 3.64 16.87
N ALA A 9 2.42 4.94 16.75
CA ALA A 9 1.31 5.58 17.45
C ALA A 9 -0.01 4.95 16.99
N GLY A 10 -0.64 4.17 17.87
CA GLY A 10 -1.95 3.54 17.63
C GLY A 10 -1.94 2.14 17.02
N GLY A 11 -0.77 1.50 16.82
CA GLY A 11 -0.69 0.12 16.32
C GLY A 11 0.72 -0.37 16.02
N THR A 12 0.84 -1.25 15.03
CA THR A 12 2.12 -1.86 14.65
C THR A 12 2.55 -1.43 13.25
N ALA A 13 3.82 -1.08 13.11
CA ALA A 13 4.47 -0.64 11.88
C ALA A 13 5.46 -1.68 11.36
N VAL A 14 5.68 -1.66 10.04
CA VAL A 14 6.72 -2.45 9.37
C VAL A 14 7.84 -1.52 8.91
N LEU A 15 9.08 -1.89 9.23
CA LEU A 15 10.29 -1.20 8.78
C LEU A 15 10.99 -2.07 7.74
N VAL A 16 11.45 -1.44 6.66
CA VAL A 16 12.30 -2.09 5.66
C VAL A 16 13.74 -1.62 5.88
N LYS A 17 14.65 -2.57 6.04
CA LYS A 17 16.07 -2.33 6.29
C LYS A 17 16.95 -2.86 5.15
N LEU A 18 18.00 -2.10 4.85
CA LEU A 18 19.07 -2.47 3.93
C LEU A 18 20.42 -2.25 4.63
N GLY A 19 21.19 -3.32 4.83
CA GLY A 19 22.49 -3.21 5.53
C GLY A 19 22.40 -2.75 6.98
N GLY A 20 21.24 -2.91 7.64
CA GLY A 20 20.97 -2.42 9.00
C GLY A 20 20.29 -1.05 9.06
N ASP A 21 20.36 -0.26 7.98
CA ASP A 21 19.74 1.06 7.90
C ASP A 21 18.27 0.96 7.51
N VAL A 22 17.41 1.75 8.15
CA VAL A 22 15.99 1.84 7.79
C VAL A 22 15.85 2.69 6.53
N VAL A 23 15.40 2.07 5.44
CA VAL A 23 15.23 2.73 4.13
C VAL A 23 13.78 3.07 3.82
N ALA A 24 12.82 2.38 4.44
CA ALA A 24 11.40 2.71 4.33
C ALA A 24 10.62 2.36 5.60
N ARG A 25 9.52 3.09 5.82
CA ARG A 25 8.61 2.92 6.96
C ARG A 25 7.17 2.82 6.50
N ALA A 26 6.49 1.80 6.99
CA ALA A 26 5.05 1.61 6.88
C ALA A 26 4.43 1.85 8.27
N ASP A 27 4.41 3.12 8.71
CA ASP A 27 3.93 3.51 10.04
C ASP A 27 2.40 3.41 10.16
N ALA A 28 1.70 3.80 9.10
CA ALA A 28 0.25 3.70 8.93
C ALA A 28 -0.09 3.29 7.49
N PRO A 29 0.24 2.05 7.08
CA PRO A 29 0.20 1.61 5.68
C PRO A 29 -1.21 1.42 5.14
N VAL A 30 -2.22 1.43 6.00
CA VAL A 30 -3.61 1.20 5.62
C VAL A 30 -4.32 2.54 5.49
N ARG A 31 -4.57 2.94 4.24
CA ARG A 31 -5.45 4.08 3.92
C ARG A 31 -6.67 3.57 3.16
N VAL A 32 -7.86 3.88 3.67
CA VAL A 32 -9.15 3.61 3.02
C VAL A 32 -9.89 4.92 2.85
N GLU A 33 -10.48 5.10 1.68
CA GLU A 33 -11.24 6.29 1.30
C GLU A 33 -12.58 5.87 0.71
N THR A 34 -13.69 6.38 1.22
CA THR A 34 -15.00 6.22 0.60
C THR A 34 -15.14 7.14 -0.61
N THR A 35 -15.99 6.77 -1.56
CA THR A 35 -16.23 7.59 -2.78
C THR A 35 -16.83 8.97 -2.50
N ASP A 36 -17.40 9.18 -1.31
CA ASP A 36 -17.90 10.48 -0.84
C ASP A 36 -16.84 11.33 -0.10
N GLY A 37 -15.61 10.83 0.02
CA GLY A 37 -14.45 11.59 0.50
C GLY A 37 -14.07 11.38 1.98
N SER A 38 -14.71 10.47 2.70
CA SER A 38 -14.24 10.10 4.06
C SER A 38 -12.96 9.29 3.96
N VAL A 39 -11.95 9.63 4.76
CA VAL A 39 -10.63 8.97 4.74
C VAL A 39 -10.28 8.46 6.13
N VAL A 40 -9.82 7.21 6.21
CA VAL A 40 -9.20 6.63 7.40
C VAL A 40 -7.81 6.13 7.03
N THR A 41 -6.80 6.61 7.76
CA THR A 41 -5.41 6.14 7.66
C THR A 41 -5.00 5.59 9.02
N ARG A 42 -4.43 4.38 9.06
CA ARG A 42 -4.07 3.74 10.33
C ARG A 42 -2.94 2.70 10.22
N PRO A 43 -2.27 2.40 11.35
CA PRO A 43 -1.37 1.24 11.47
C PRO A 43 -2.13 -0.09 11.43
N TYR A 44 -1.38 -1.19 11.38
CA TYR A 44 -1.94 -2.53 11.56
C TYR A 44 -2.42 -2.76 12.99
N ASP A 45 -3.46 -3.59 13.15
CA ASP A 45 -3.91 -4.15 14.42
C ASP A 45 -2.87 -5.13 14.97
N ASP A 46 -2.43 -6.06 14.12
CA ASP A 46 -1.39 -7.03 14.42
C ASP A 46 -0.40 -7.17 13.26
N VAL A 47 0.83 -7.56 13.61
CA VAL A 47 1.83 -8.01 12.66
C VAL A 47 2.41 -9.32 13.18
N THR A 48 2.41 -10.32 12.32
CA THR A 48 2.93 -11.66 12.60
C THR A 48 4.12 -11.95 11.70
N ARG A 49 5.12 -12.67 12.22
CA ARG A 49 6.29 -13.11 11.44
C ARG A 49 6.06 -14.54 10.94
N GLU A 50 6.32 -14.77 9.66
CA GLU A 50 6.19 -16.05 8.98
C GLU A 50 7.49 -16.35 8.22
N GLY A 51 8.48 -16.89 8.92
CA GLY A 51 9.85 -17.00 8.41
C GLY A 51 10.47 -15.61 8.24
N ASP A 52 10.94 -15.32 7.02
CA ASP A 52 11.49 -14.01 6.65
C ASP A 52 10.43 -13.00 6.23
N ALA A 53 9.18 -13.44 6.06
CA ALA A 53 8.05 -12.59 5.75
C ALA A 53 7.39 -12.04 7.02
N VAL A 54 6.71 -10.90 6.88
CA VAL A 54 5.77 -10.40 7.89
C VAL A 54 4.40 -10.20 7.28
N VAL A 55 3.36 -10.50 8.06
CA VAL A 55 1.96 -10.31 7.67
C VAL A 55 1.32 -9.33 8.62
N GLY A 56 0.99 -8.14 8.12
CA GLY A 56 0.24 -7.12 8.84
C GLY A 56 -1.25 -7.20 8.51
N ARG A 57 -2.10 -7.04 9.52
CA ARG A 57 -3.56 -7.09 9.37
C ARG A 57 -4.22 -5.88 9.98
N ALA A 58 -5.28 -5.40 9.35
CA ALA A 58 -6.08 -4.29 9.86
C ALA A 58 -7.55 -4.48 9.54
N THR A 59 -8.41 -4.09 10.48
CA THR A 59 -9.82 -3.81 10.23
C THR A 59 -10.04 -2.29 10.22
N VAL A 60 -10.74 -1.79 9.22
CA VAL A 60 -11.10 -0.37 9.08
C VAL A 60 -12.61 -0.25 9.10
N THR A 61 -13.14 0.54 10.03
CA THR A 61 -14.54 0.97 10.03
C THR A 61 -14.59 2.42 9.58
N MET A 62 -15.24 2.68 8.45
CA MET A 62 -15.45 4.00 7.88
C MET A 62 -16.62 4.72 8.58
N PRO A 63 -16.68 6.06 8.54
CA PRO A 63 -17.76 6.82 9.17
C PRO A 63 -19.17 6.50 8.67
N ASP A 64 -19.28 6.02 7.42
CA ASP A 64 -20.55 5.61 6.79
C ASP A 64 -21.01 4.20 7.20
N GLY A 65 -20.23 3.51 8.04
CA GLY A 65 -20.48 2.14 8.48
C GLY A 65 -19.83 1.05 7.62
N THR A 66 -19.11 1.41 6.54
CA THR A 66 -18.38 0.42 5.74
C THR A 66 -17.25 -0.21 6.57
N VAL A 67 -17.14 -1.54 6.55
CA VAL A 67 -16.08 -2.29 7.24
C VAL A 67 -15.23 -3.05 6.23
N VAL A 68 -13.92 -2.81 6.26
CA VAL A 68 -12.94 -3.44 5.37
C VAL A 68 -11.86 -4.13 6.19
N GLU A 69 -11.62 -5.41 5.90
CA GLU A 69 -10.46 -6.14 6.40
C GLU A 69 -9.35 -6.14 5.36
N ILE A 70 -8.11 -5.93 5.80
CA ILE A 70 -6.93 -5.84 4.95
C ILE A 70 -5.84 -6.73 5.54
N ALA A 71 -5.14 -7.45 4.67
CA ALA A 71 -3.95 -8.19 5.02
C ALA A 71 -2.83 -7.97 3.99
N ASP A 72 -1.67 -7.56 4.49
CA ASP A 72 -0.48 -7.28 3.71
C ASP A 72 0.63 -8.25 4.08
N ARG A 73 1.04 -9.07 3.10
CA ARG A 73 2.22 -9.93 3.23
C ARG A 73 3.42 -9.22 2.62
N TRP A 74 4.40 -8.92 3.47
CA TRP A 74 5.70 -8.36 3.10
C TRP A 74 6.71 -9.49 3.06
N ALA A 75 7.37 -9.68 1.93
CA ALA A 75 8.38 -10.73 1.77
C ALA A 75 9.61 -10.15 1.06
N PRO A 76 10.84 -10.32 1.60
CA PRO A 76 12.04 -10.06 0.85
C PRO A 76 12.06 -10.93 -0.40
N THR A 77 12.29 -10.35 -1.58
CA THR A 77 12.46 -11.12 -2.82
C THR A 77 13.92 -11.28 -3.20
N ASP A 78 14.75 -10.30 -2.86
CA ASP A 78 16.20 -10.36 -2.99
C ASP A 78 16.89 -9.43 -1.97
N GLU A 79 18.18 -9.18 -2.18
CA GLU A 79 18.99 -8.33 -1.30
C GLU A 79 18.50 -6.88 -1.23
N ARG A 80 17.81 -6.37 -2.26
CA ARG A 80 17.41 -4.97 -2.42
C ARG A 80 15.91 -4.77 -2.71
N ALA A 81 15.11 -5.82 -2.70
CA ALA A 81 13.68 -5.75 -2.98
C ALA A 81 12.84 -6.49 -1.93
N VAL A 82 11.65 -5.92 -1.71
CA VAL A 82 10.56 -6.50 -0.93
C VAL A 82 9.33 -6.47 -1.80
N THR A 83 8.61 -7.59 -1.87
CA THR A 83 7.28 -7.65 -2.46
C THR A 83 6.22 -7.52 -1.37
N VAL A 84 5.18 -6.75 -1.68
CA VAL A 84 3.99 -6.62 -0.83
C VAL A 84 2.80 -7.19 -1.58
N ALA A 85 2.25 -8.29 -1.07
CA ALA A 85 0.99 -8.84 -1.55
C ALA A 85 -0.13 -8.39 -0.61
N ARG A 86 -1.01 -7.52 -1.11
CA ARG A 86 -2.18 -7.00 -0.38
C ARG A 86 -3.44 -7.74 -0.78
N SER A 87 -4.24 -8.08 0.21
CA SER A 87 -5.62 -8.57 0.04
C SER A 87 -6.59 -7.72 0.85
N PHE A 88 -7.83 -7.62 0.38
CA PHE A 88 -8.90 -6.86 1.03
C PHE A 88 -10.23 -7.62 0.96
N ALA A 89 -11.06 -7.44 1.97
CA ALA A 89 -12.42 -7.96 2.02
C ALA A 89 -13.36 -6.91 2.63
N VAL A 90 -14.39 -6.52 1.89
CA VAL A 90 -15.47 -5.69 2.44
C VAL A 90 -16.41 -6.61 3.22
N ARG A 91 -16.49 -6.41 4.54
CA ARG A 91 -17.29 -7.24 5.46
C ARG A 91 -18.68 -6.66 5.71
N ALA A 92 -18.81 -5.35 5.66
CA ALA A 92 -20.09 -4.65 5.72
C ALA A 92 -20.05 -3.43 4.80
N GLY A 93 -21.14 -3.18 4.07
CA GLY A 93 -21.32 -1.98 3.27
C GLY A 93 -21.98 -0.88 4.09
N GLY A 94 -21.43 0.32 4.02
CA GLY A 94 -22.06 1.55 4.52
C GLY A 94 -22.93 2.22 3.47
N THR A 95 -23.12 3.53 3.60
CA THR A 95 -23.94 4.31 2.66
C THR A 95 -23.17 4.75 1.41
N SER A 96 -21.84 4.69 1.40
CA SER A 96 -21.05 5.08 0.22
C SER A 96 -21.18 4.06 -0.91
N ALA A 97 -21.09 4.54 -2.16
CA ALA A 97 -21.18 3.69 -3.35
C ALA A 97 -19.94 2.79 -3.55
N GLY A 98 -18.81 3.14 -2.94
CA GLY A 98 -17.60 2.35 -3.02
C GLY A 98 -16.48 2.85 -2.11
N VAL A 99 -15.38 2.11 -2.14
CA VAL A 99 -14.15 2.41 -1.40
C VAL A 99 -12.92 2.28 -2.30
N ARG A 100 -11.95 3.15 -2.06
CA ARG A 100 -10.58 3.09 -2.55
C ARG A 100 -9.66 2.72 -1.38
N TRP A 101 -8.57 2.03 -1.66
CA TRP A 101 -7.53 1.74 -0.69
C TRP A 101 -6.15 2.06 -1.27
N ASP A 102 -5.25 2.54 -0.41
CA ASP A 102 -3.85 2.81 -0.76
C ASP A 102 -2.92 2.15 0.26
N LEU A 103 -1.76 1.68 -0.22
CA LEU A 103 -0.64 1.25 0.63
C LEU A 103 0.28 2.44 0.83
N LEU A 104 0.40 2.94 2.06
CA LEU A 104 1.29 4.06 2.37
C LEU A 104 2.63 3.57 2.88
N VAL A 105 3.69 3.98 2.20
CA VAL A 105 5.08 3.73 2.60
C VAL A 105 5.88 5.00 2.44
N SER A 106 6.53 5.43 3.50
CA SER A 106 7.41 6.59 3.50
C SER A 106 8.85 6.13 3.31
N SER A 107 9.60 6.81 2.45
CA SER A 107 11.05 6.66 2.44
C SER A 107 11.63 7.16 3.77
N ALA A 108 12.62 6.44 4.28
CA ALA A 108 13.48 6.89 5.37
C ALA A 108 14.89 7.24 4.89
N ALA A 109 15.15 7.17 3.58
CA ALA A 109 16.42 7.56 3.00
C ALA A 109 16.59 9.08 3.03
N GLU A 110 17.66 9.55 3.67
CA GLU A 110 18.08 10.96 3.69
C GLU A 110 18.82 11.31 2.38
N VAL A 111 18.13 11.19 1.25
CA VAL A 111 18.67 11.53 -0.08
C VAL A 111 18.05 12.83 -0.61
N PRO A 112 18.84 13.73 -1.23
CA PRO A 112 18.32 14.95 -1.82
C PRO A 112 17.19 14.68 -2.82
N ALA A 113 16.18 15.57 -2.85
CA ALA A 113 15.04 15.47 -3.76
C ALA A 113 15.45 15.27 -5.23
N ALA A 114 16.57 15.88 -5.65
CA ALA A 114 17.09 15.80 -7.02
C ALA A 114 17.60 14.41 -7.44
N GLU A 115 17.85 13.52 -6.47
CA GLU A 115 18.33 12.16 -6.73
C GLU A 115 17.19 11.13 -6.82
N TRP A 116 15.95 11.54 -6.48
CA TRP A 116 14.78 10.70 -6.62
C TRP A 116 14.44 10.50 -8.09
N GLN A 117 14.29 9.24 -8.49
CA GLN A 117 13.70 8.87 -9.76
C GLN A 117 12.29 8.37 -9.52
N LEU A 118 11.31 8.99 -10.21
CA LEU A 118 9.96 8.48 -10.23
C LEU A 118 9.91 7.29 -11.19
N PHE A 119 9.71 6.09 -10.66
CA PHE A 119 9.39 4.93 -11.47
C PHE A 119 7.87 4.75 -11.52
N VAL A 120 7.27 5.06 -12.67
CA VAL A 120 5.86 4.76 -12.95
C VAL A 120 5.84 3.52 -13.85
N PRO A 121 5.47 2.34 -13.34
CA PRO A 121 5.44 1.15 -14.18
C PRO A 121 4.32 1.30 -15.22
N GLY A 122 4.62 0.97 -16.48
CA GLY A 122 3.75 1.20 -17.65
C GLY A 122 2.36 0.53 -17.56
N ASN A 123 2.19 -0.46 -16.69
CA ASN A 123 0.91 -1.12 -16.43
C ASN A 123 -0.12 -0.26 -15.67
N LEU A 124 0.25 0.92 -15.15
CA LEU A 124 -0.71 1.93 -14.68
C LEU A 124 -1.42 2.68 -15.85
N TYR A 125 -0.96 2.48 -17.08
CA TYR A 125 -1.57 3.02 -18.31
C TYR A 125 -2.49 2.01 -19.02
N ASN A 126 -2.66 0.79 -18.48
CA ASN A 126 -3.40 -0.33 -19.09
C ASN A 126 -4.93 -0.16 -19.15
N ARG A 127 -5.43 1.06 -19.33
CA ARG A 127 -6.84 1.38 -19.62
C ARG A 127 -7.02 2.34 -20.79
N ASN A 128 -5.98 2.61 -21.58
CA ASN A 128 -6.06 3.53 -22.71
C ASN A 128 -5.82 2.85 -24.08
N ASP A 129 -5.97 1.51 -24.16
CA ASP A 129 -6.14 0.78 -25.41
C ASP A 129 -7.62 0.39 -25.49
N THR A 130 -8.46 1.34 -25.90
CA THR A 130 -9.92 1.14 -25.87
C THR A 130 -10.43 0.29 -27.03
N ASP A 131 -9.65 0.13 -28.10
CA ASP A 131 -10.01 -0.65 -29.28
C ASP A 131 -9.27 -1.99 -29.42
N GLY A 132 -8.30 -2.25 -28.55
CA GLY A 132 -7.58 -3.52 -28.46
C GLY A 132 -6.55 -3.73 -29.57
N ASP A 133 -6.07 -2.66 -30.21
CA ASP A 133 -5.10 -2.73 -31.31
C ASP A 133 -3.64 -2.85 -30.82
N GLY A 134 -3.42 -2.79 -29.50
CA GLY A 134 -2.10 -2.86 -28.88
C GLY A 134 -1.31 -1.54 -28.97
N ARG A 135 -1.99 -0.43 -29.29
CA ARG A 135 -1.49 0.95 -29.21
C ARG A 135 -2.28 1.70 -28.15
N GLU A 136 -1.71 2.84 -27.76
CA GLU A 136 -2.26 3.64 -26.67
C GLU A 136 -2.94 4.91 -27.24
N ASP A 137 -4.20 5.13 -26.86
CA ASP A 137 -5.11 6.20 -27.32
C ASP A 137 -4.84 7.55 -26.62
N TYR A 138 -3.58 8.01 -26.56
CA TYR A 138 -3.21 9.22 -25.80
C TYR A 138 -3.78 10.53 -26.36
N LEU A 139 -4.15 10.54 -27.63
CA LEU A 139 -4.54 11.74 -28.34
C LEU A 139 -5.85 11.42 -29.05
N GLY A 140 -6.96 11.57 -28.32
CA GLY A 140 -8.28 11.39 -28.92
C GLY A 140 -8.33 12.07 -30.29
N GLY A 141 -8.43 11.25 -31.33
CA GLY A 141 -8.66 11.72 -32.68
C GLY A 141 -8.29 10.70 -33.75
N PRO A 142 -9.03 10.68 -34.88
CA PRO A 142 -10.34 11.30 -35.13
C PRO A 142 -11.53 10.50 -34.57
#